data_AF-A0A9Q1H5B0-F1
#
_entry.id   AF-A0A9Q1H5B0-F1
#
_cell.length_a   1.000
_cell.length_b   1.000
_cell.length_c   1.000
_cell.angle_alpha   90.00
_cell.angle_beta   90.00
_cell.angle_gamma   90.00
#
_symmetry.space_group_name_H-M   'P 1'
#
loop_
_entity.id
_entity.type
_entity.pdbx_description
1 polymer ?
#
loop_
_entity_poly.entity_id
_entity_poly.type
_entity_poly.pdbx_seq_one_letter_code
_entity_poly.pdbx_strand_id
1 'polypeptide(L)'
;MLDLVQNPGECILKRKNTSKLGCTRTYYPDGYRKRAAGLCFKSESKNEAGVTGKVIGTLGPFDDITVNGTKHRTSVYIFVVTEEFDLWEDKLRIGRTRKWFPIEDAFKQLHRYKPNQESYLREAIMDT
;
A
#
# COMPACT_ATOMS: atom_id res chain seq x y z
N MET A 1 4.92 33.60 12.69
CA MET A 1 5.79 33.14 11.59
C MET A 1 6.13 31.68 11.83
N LEU A 2 5.15 30.83 11.57
CA LEU A 2 5.22 29.35 11.58
C LEU A 2 4.13 28.91 10.60
N ASP A 3 4.38 29.22 9.33
CA ASP A 3 3.52 28.84 8.22
C ASP A 3 3.98 27.46 7.68
N LEU A 4 3.10 26.77 6.95
CA LEU A 4 3.24 25.39 6.43
C LEU A 4 2.93 24.25 7.42
N VAL A 5 1.64 23.90 7.51
CA VAL A 5 1.21 22.54 7.12
C VAL A 5 0.02 22.72 6.17
N GLN A 6 0.15 22.28 4.92
CA GLN A 6 -0.96 22.29 3.96
C GLN A 6 -1.86 21.05 4.16
N ASN A 7 -3.14 21.19 3.81
CA ASN A 7 -4.20 20.25 4.20
C ASN A 7 -4.04 18.81 3.67
N PRO A 8 -4.66 17.82 4.36
CA PRO A 8 -4.33 16.41 4.19
C PRO A 8 -5.06 15.70 3.04
N GLY A 9 -4.47 14.58 2.62
CA GLY A 9 -5.19 13.43 2.05
C GLY A 9 -5.02 13.20 0.55
N GLU A 10 -4.31 12.11 0.20
CA GLU A 10 -4.46 11.40 -1.08
C GLU A 10 -3.71 10.05 -1.01
N CYS A 11 -4.30 8.91 -1.40
CA CYS A 11 -3.61 7.61 -1.28
C CYS A 11 -4.08 6.44 -2.21
N ILE A 12 -3.24 5.39 -2.25
CA ILE A 12 -3.47 3.98 -2.65
C ILE A 12 -3.31 3.54 -4.14
N LEU A 13 -2.44 2.52 -4.31
CA LEU A 13 -1.93 1.97 -5.58
C LEU A 13 -2.59 0.62 -5.97
N LYS A 14 -3.69 0.67 -6.72
CA LYS A 14 -4.47 -0.52 -7.14
C LYS A 14 -3.62 -1.58 -7.89
N ARG A 15 -3.91 -2.86 -7.63
CA ARG A 15 -3.37 -4.03 -8.38
C ARG A 15 -4.49 -4.72 -9.14
N LYS A 16 -4.33 -4.93 -10.45
CA LYS A 16 -5.06 -5.97 -11.21
C LYS A 16 -4.34 -7.31 -11.04
N ASN A 17 -5.10 -8.40 -11.03
CA ASN A 17 -4.56 -9.73 -10.73
C ASN A 17 -4.01 -10.42 -11.99
N THR A 18 -2.71 -10.72 -11.97
CA THR A 18 -2.08 -11.79 -12.75
C THR A 18 -1.18 -12.60 -11.82
N SER A 19 -1.06 -13.90 -12.09
CA SER A 19 -0.20 -14.85 -11.39
C SER A 19 1.26 -14.68 -11.85
N LYS A 20 2.14 -14.11 -11.01
CA LYS A 20 3.59 -14.23 -11.23
C LYS A 20 3.98 -15.70 -11.01
N LEU A 21 4.25 -16.44 -12.10
CA LEU A 21 5.10 -17.64 -12.04
C LEU A 21 6.48 -17.24 -11.48
N GLY A 22 7.20 -18.20 -10.87
CA GLY A 22 8.50 -17.95 -10.24
C GLY A 22 8.48 -17.12 -8.95
N CYS A 23 7.31 -16.73 -8.43
CA CYS A 23 7.20 -15.99 -7.17
C CYS A 23 7.37 -16.91 -5.96
N THR A 24 8.62 -17.13 -5.55
CA THR A 24 8.99 -17.79 -4.29
C THR A 24 8.25 -17.15 -3.11
N ARG A 25 7.56 -17.95 -2.30
CA ARG A 25 6.76 -17.48 -1.16
C ARG A 25 7.52 -17.73 0.14
N THR A 26 7.65 -16.71 0.97
CA THR A 26 8.19 -16.82 2.34
C THR A 26 7.06 -16.90 3.37
N TYR A 27 7.30 -17.62 4.45
CA TYR A 27 6.33 -17.87 5.52
C TYR A 27 6.95 -17.65 6.90
N TYR A 28 6.11 -17.42 7.91
CA TYR A 28 6.44 -17.48 9.34
C TYR A 28 6.27 -18.92 9.87
N PRO A 29 6.87 -19.28 11.02
CA PRO A 29 6.76 -20.63 11.60
C PRO A 29 5.32 -21.07 11.96
N ASP A 30 4.41 -20.12 12.19
CA ASP A 30 2.98 -20.32 12.47
C ASP A 30 2.11 -20.54 11.20
N GLY A 31 2.77 -20.65 10.03
CA GLY A 31 2.16 -20.88 8.72
C GLY A 31 1.65 -19.63 8.02
N TYR A 32 1.78 -18.43 8.60
CA TYR A 32 1.37 -17.20 7.92
C TYR A 32 2.33 -16.86 6.78
N ARG A 33 1.81 -16.60 5.57
CA ARG A 33 2.62 -16.10 4.45
C ARG A 33 3.03 -14.65 4.71
N LYS A 34 4.32 -14.33 4.55
CA LYS A 34 4.82 -12.95 4.67
C LYS A 34 4.32 -12.10 3.50
N ARG A 35 3.81 -10.90 3.81
CA ARG A 35 3.48 -9.82 2.86
C ARG A 35 4.01 -8.49 3.42
N ALA A 36 4.34 -7.57 2.53
CA ALA A 36 4.48 -6.15 2.83
C ALA A 36 3.42 -5.35 2.07
N ALA A 37 3.05 -4.18 2.57
CA ALA A 37 2.25 -3.18 1.85
C ALA A 37 2.64 -1.76 2.29
N GLY A 38 2.64 -0.81 1.35
CA GLY A 38 2.84 0.61 1.64
C GLY A 38 1.55 1.41 1.46
N LEU A 39 1.23 2.26 2.43
CA LEU A 39 0.30 3.38 2.27
C LEU A 39 1.12 4.62 1.90
N CYS A 40 0.78 5.22 0.75
CA CYS A 40 1.56 6.31 0.15
C CYS A 40 0.87 7.67 0.34
N PHE A 41 1.67 8.68 0.71
CA PHE A 41 1.40 10.13 0.84
C PHE A 41 2.48 10.89 0.00
N LYS A 42 2.82 12.19 0.15
CA LYS A 42 3.78 12.93 -0.76
C LYS A 42 4.93 13.75 -0.07
N SER A 43 6.21 13.33 -0.20
CA SER A 43 7.51 13.97 0.19
C SER A 43 8.74 13.10 -0.22
N GLU A 44 10.02 13.49 0.01
CA GLU A 44 11.20 12.92 -0.72
C GLU A 44 11.92 11.60 -0.22
N SER A 45 12.73 10.92 -1.08
CA SER A 45 13.52 9.62 -0.99
C SER A 45 13.21 8.38 -1.92
N LYS A 46 13.04 7.09 -1.50
CA LYS A 46 12.92 5.84 -2.39
C LYS A 46 12.37 4.55 -1.66
N ASN A 47 11.57 3.58 -2.20
CA ASN A 47 10.77 3.37 -3.44
C ASN A 47 9.91 2.04 -3.49
N GLU A 48 8.66 2.05 -4.03
CA GLU A 48 7.93 0.88 -4.65
C GLU A 48 6.82 1.33 -5.65
N ALA A 49 6.38 0.49 -6.60
CA ALA A 49 5.28 0.75 -7.56
C ALA A 49 5.42 1.97 -8.50
N GLY A 50 6.66 2.33 -8.84
CA GLY A 50 6.97 3.48 -9.71
C GLY A 50 6.88 4.83 -9.00
N VAL A 51 6.69 4.81 -7.68
CA VAL A 51 6.82 5.97 -6.81
C VAL A 51 7.99 5.75 -5.85
N THR A 52 8.74 6.80 -5.61
CA THR A 52 9.85 6.77 -4.65
C THR A 52 9.32 7.26 -3.28
N GLY A 53 10.06 7.23 -2.15
CA GLY A 53 9.55 7.79 -0.89
C GLY A 53 10.28 7.44 0.42
N LYS A 54 9.96 8.17 1.49
CA LYS A 54 10.46 7.91 2.87
C LYS A 54 9.43 7.12 3.66
N VAL A 55 9.85 6.07 4.37
CA VAL A 55 9.03 5.45 5.43
C VAL A 55 9.04 6.37 6.65
N ILE A 56 7.86 6.78 7.12
CA ILE A 56 7.70 7.61 8.33
C ILE A 56 7.07 6.87 9.51
N GLY A 57 6.41 5.74 9.26
CA GLY A 57 5.70 4.97 10.29
C GLY A 57 5.49 3.50 9.89
N THR A 58 5.15 2.67 10.87
CA THR A 58 4.82 1.25 10.68
C THR A 58 3.56 0.95 11.49
N LEU A 59 2.46 0.62 10.81
CA LEU A 59 1.18 0.26 11.44
C LEU A 59 1.15 -1.19 11.95
N GLY A 60 2.20 -1.96 11.66
CA GLY A 60 2.39 -3.31 12.19
C GLY A 60 1.87 -4.43 11.30
N PRO A 61 1.76 -5.66 11.85
CA PRO A 61 1.38 -6.86 11.12
C PRO A 61 -0.13 -7.09 11.12
N PHE A 62 -0.77 -6.93 9.96
CA PHE A 62 -2.18 -7.27 9.76
C PHE A 62 -2.33 -8.72 9.28
N ASP A 63 -3.00 -9.54 10.10
CA ASP A 63 -3.28 -10.94 9.84
C ASP A 63 -4.64 -11.12 9.14
N ASP A 64 -4.65 -11.99 8.12
CA ASP A 64 -5.72 -12.13 7.13
C ASP A 64 -5.84 -13.61 6.72
N ILE A 65 -6.98 -14.24 6.99
CA ILE A 65 -7.27 -15.62 6.60
C ILE A 65 -8.34 -15.60 5.51
N THR A 66 -7.98 -16.01 4.29
CA THR A 66 -8.90 -16.02 3.15
C THR A 66 -9.91 -17.17 3.24
N VAL A 67 -11.01 -17.07 2.48
CA VAL A 67 -12.09 -18.08 2.40
C VAL A 67 -11.65 -19.51 2.07
N ASN A 68 -10.44 -19.70 1.53
CA ASN A 68 -9.82 -21.01 1.27
C ASN A 68 -8.73 -21.38 2.29
N GLY A 69 -8.73 -20.77 3.48
CA GLY A 69 -7.78 -21.04 4.57
C GLY A 69 -6.37 -20.49 4.40
N THR A 70 -6.08 -19.65 3.38
CA THR A 70 -4.72 -19.11 3.18
C THR A 70 -4.44 -18.01 4.20
N LYS A 71 -3.54 -18.29 5.15
CA LYS A 71 -3.04 -17.33 6.13
C LYS A 71 -2.05 -16.33 5.51
N HIS A 72 -2.27 -15.04 5.74
CA HIS A 72 -1.38 -13.96 5.35
C HIS A 72 -1.09 -13.03 6.52
N ARG A 73 0.18 -12.67 6.74
CA ARG A 73 0.61 -11.63 7.68
C ARG A 73 1.22 -10.49 6.90
N THR A 74 0.74 -9.27 7.11
CA THR A 74 1.03 -8.11 6.26
C THR A 74 1.62 -6.97 7.08
N SER A 75 2.93 -6.77 7.00
CA SER A 75 3.53 -5.56 7.57
C SER A 75 3.13 -4.35 6.73
N VAL A 76 2.45 -3.38 7.34
CA VAL A 76 2.00 -2.14 6.66
C VAL A 76 2.87 -0.96 7.11
N TYR A 77 3.35 -0.21 6.12
CA TYR A 77 4.23 0.94 6.33
C TYR A 77 3.57 2.23 5.81
N ILE A 78 3.73 3.32 6.56
CA ILE A 78 3.35 4.68 6.16
C ILE A 78 4.54 5.30 5.43
N PHE A 79 4.31 5.73 4.19
CA PHE A 79 5.35 6.07 3.22
C PHE A 79 4.96 7.35 2.46
N VAL A 80 5.92 8.21 2.15
CA VAL A 80 5.65 9.59 1.70
C VAL A 80 6.47 9.84 0.42
N VAL A 81 5.82 10.26 -0.69
CA VAL A 81 6.26 10.11 -2.10
C VAL A 81 6.80 11.37 -2.80
N THR A 82 7.91 11.19 -3.50
CA THR A 82 8.93 12.20 -3.86
C THR A 82 8.82 12.74 -5.27
N GLU A 83 8.49 11.81 -6.15
CA GLU A 83 9.00 11.71 -7.50
C GLU A 83 8.24 10.52 -8.07
N GLU A 84 7.74 10.71 -9.27
CA GLU A 84 6.72 9.87 -9.87
C GLU A 84 7.25 9.40 -11.21
N PHE A 85 7.78 8.17 -11.26
CA PHE A 85 8.28 7.63 -12.52
C PHE A 85 7.12 7.27 -13.43
N ASP A 86 7.19 7.75 -14.67
CA ASP A 86 6.22 7.39 -15.70
C ASP A 86 6.31 5.93 -16.13
N LEU A 87 7.47 5.28 -15.98
CA LEU A 87 7.69 3.87 -16.34
C LEU A 87 8.23 3.11 -15.14
N TRP A 88 7.68 1.91 -14.89
CA TRP A 88 8.13 1.00 -13.84
C TRP A 88 7.78 -0.45 -14.21
N GLU A 89 8.41 -1.44 -13.55
CA GLU A 89 8.29 -2.89 -13.90
C GLU A 89 6.83 -3.30 -14.17
N ASP A 90 5.92 -3.02 -13.24
CA ASP A 90 4.53 -3.44 -13.34
C ASP A 90 3.71 -2.67 -14.41
N LYS A 91 4.09 -1.42 -14.76
CA LYS A 91 3.48 -0.70 -15.90
C LYS A 91 3.95 -1.28 -17.23
N LEU A 92 5.25 -1.53 -17.36
CA LEU A 92 5.85 -2.12 -18.57
C LEU A 92 5.41 -3.58 -18.78
N ARG A 93 5.36 -4.38 -17.72
CA ARG A 93 5.15 -5.84 -17.77
C ARG A 93 3.68 -6.26 -17.81
N ILE A 94 2.76 -5.49 -17.18
CA ILE A 94 1.33 -5.85 -17.09
C ILE A 94 0.36 -4.65 -17.27
N GLY A 95 0.84 -3.50 -17.78
CA GLY A 95 -0.02 -2.33 -18.02
C GLY A 95 -0.62 -1.73 -16.74
N ARG A 96 0.01 -1.90 -15.58
CA ARG A 96 -0.50 -1.38 -14.31
C ARG A 96 -0.49 0.15 -14.31
N THR A 97 -1.63 0.75 -13.97
CA THR A 97 -1.78 2.20 -13.78
C THR A 97 -1.81 2.56 -12.30
N ARG A 98 -1.58 3.84 -11.99
CA ARG A 98 -1.79 4.44 -10.67
C ARG A 98 -2.66 5.70 -10.77
N LYS A 99 -3.28 6.06 -9.65
CA LYS A 99 -4.01 7.32 -9.44
C LYS A 99 -4.01 7.61 -7.93
N TRP A 100 -3.92 8.89 -7.57
CA TRP A 100 -4.18 9.36 -6.21
C TRP A 100 -5.69 9.55 -5.98
N PHE A 101 -6.17 9.21 -4.78
CA PHE A 101 -7.57 9.35 -4.38
C PHE A 101 -7.66 10.09 -3.04
N PRO A 102 -8.50 11.14 -2.89
CA PRO A 102 -8.84 11.71 -1.59
C PRO A 102 -9.28 10.63 -0.61
N ILE A 103 -9.06 10.82 0.69
CA ILE A 103 -9.23 9.77 1.73
C ILE A 103 -10.59 9.06 1.65
N GLU A 104 -11.69 9.82 1.50
CA GLU A 104 -13.03 9.23 1.35
C GLU A 104 -13.17 8.36 0.09
N ASP A 105 -12.59 8.80 -1.02
CA ASP A 105 -12.62 8.07 -2.29
C ASP A 105 -11.70 6.85 -2.25
N ALA A 106 -10.58 6.95 -1.54
CA ALA A 106 -9.72 5.81 -1.24
C ALA A 106 -10.50 4.76 -0.44
N PHE A 107 -11.27 5.15 0.60
CA PHE A 107 -12.20 4.25 1.29
C PHE A 107 -13.23 3.62 0.34
N LYS A 108 -13.89 4.41 -0.51
CA LYS A 108 -14.86 3.89 -1.51
C LYS A 108 -14.22 2.88 -2.49
N GLN A 109 -12.96 3.09 -2.90
CA GLN A 109 -12.20 2.15 -3.74
C GLN A 109 -11.75 0.90 -2.96
N LEU A 110 -11.30 1.05 -1.72
CA LEU A 110 -10.88 -0.05 -0.85
C LEU A 110 -12.06 -0.97 -0.56
N HIS A 111 -13.16 -0.44 -0.05
CA HIS A 111 -14.37 -1.18 0.28
C HIS A 111 -14.83 -2.06 -0.91
N ARG A 112 -14.91 -1.47 -2.10
CA ARG A 112 -15.40 -2.13 -3.32
C ARG A 112 -14.46 -3.19 -3.90
N TYR A 113 -13.14 -3.11 -3.67
CA TYR A 113 -12.15 -3.94 -4.39
C TYR A 113 -11.15 -4.68 -3.51
N LYS A 114 -10.88 -4.21 -2.29
CA LYS A 114 -9.84 -4.65 -1.35
C LYS A 114 -10.26 -4.35 0.11
N PRO A 115 -11.40 -4.86 0.62
CA PRO A 115 -11.91 -4.51 1.95
C PRO A 115 -10.91 -4.82 3.09
N ASN A 116 -10.12 -5.90 2.98
CA ASN A 116 -9.08 -6.26 3.96
C ASN A 116 -7.89 -5.27 3.98
N GLN A 117 -7.85 -4.26 3.10
CA GLN A 117 -6.91 -3.12 3.14
C GLN A 117 -7.58 -1.83 3.60
N GLU A 118 -8.91 -1.82 3.80
CA GLU A 118 -9.68 -0.67 4.31
C GLU A 118 -9.30 -0.37 5.77
N SER A 119 -9.12 -1.41 6.59
CA SER A 119 -8.61 -1.32 7.96
C SER A 119 -7.24 -0.62 8.03
N TYR A 120 -6.36 -0.85 7.06
CA TYR A 120 -5.02 -0.24 7.05
C TYR A 120 -5.13 1.30 6.94
N LEU A 121 -6.07 1.78 6.11
CA LEU A 121 -6.31 3.22 5.95
C LEU A 121 -7.06 3.81 7.16
N ARG A 122 -7.92 3.03 7.83
CA ARG A 122 -8.53 3.44 9.11
C ARG A 122 -7.45 3.66 10.17
N GLU A 123 -6.56 2.69 10.38
CA GLU A 123 -5.47 2.80 11.36
C GLU A 123 -4.57 4.01 11.08
N ALA A 124 -4.15 4.18 9.82
CA ALA A 124 -3.31 5.30 9.37
C ALA A 124 -3.88 6.70 9.68
N ILE A 125 -5.21 6.82 9.82
CA ILE A 125 -5.91 8.08 10.09
C ILE A 125 -6.19 8.26 11.59
N MET A 126 -6.28 7.18 12.36
CA MET A 126 -6.43 7.23 13.82
C MET A 126 -5.09 7.54 14.53
N ASP A 127 -3.96 7.24 13.88
CA ASP A 127 -2.59 7.52 14.35
C ASP A 127 -2.06 8.93 13.98
N THR A 128 -2.86 9.82 13.39
CA THR A 128 -2.44 11.15 12.89
C THR A 128 -3.23 12.31 13.52
#